data_AF-A0A939XPU9-F1
#
_entry.id   AF-A0A939XPU9-F1
#
_cell.length_a   1.000
_cell.length_b   1.000
_cell.length_c   1.000
_cell.angle_alpha   90.00
_cell.angle_beta   90.00
_cell.angle_gamma   90.00
#
_symmetry.space_group_name_H-M   'P 1'
#
loop_
_entity.id
_entity.type
_entity.pdbx_description
1 polymer ?
#
loop_
_entity_poly.entity_id
_entity_poly.type
_entity_poly.pdbx_seq_one_letter_code
_entity_poly.pdbx_strand_id
1 'polypeptide(L)'
;MTTTNKGMKGRLLFILSIIIYLVTSMTTNTYAQEAYAVYDNGTLTFYYDNNKASRTGTKYDLNKRTGTDFLGEPEYSSPGWLAHRSSTTKVVFDDSFADARPTTCHHWFQGFSQLEYILG
;
A
#
# COMPACT_ATOMS: atom_id res chain seq x y z
N MET A 1 -54.33 -22.38 6.64
CA MET A 1 -53.47 -21.89 7.74
C MET A 1 -52.09 -21.59 7.17
N THR A 2 -51.74 -20.31 7.01
CA THR A 2 -50.44 -19.88 6.48
C THR A 2 -49.69 -19.18 7.60
N THR A 3 -49.06 -19.97 8.48
CA THR A 3 -48.21 -19.44 9.55
C THR A 3 -46.95 -18.86 8.95
N THR A 4 -46.83 -17.55 9.05
CA THR A 4 -45.78 -16.76 8.41
C THR A 4 -44.42 -17.08 9.00
N ASN A 5 -43.53 -17.53 8.11
CA ASN A 5 -42.09 -17.71 8.23
C ASN A 5 -41.35 -16.36 8.47
N LYS A 6 -41.78 -15.58 9.47
CA LYS A 6 -41.21 -14.25 9.81
C LYS A 6 -40.02 -14.40 10.76
N GLY A 7 -40.11 -15.34 11.71
CA GLY A 7 -39.05 -15.63 12.68
C GLY A 7 -37.82 -16.32 12.09
N MET A 8 -37.98 -17.24 11.12
CA MET A 8 -36.82 -17.93 10.52
C MET A 8 -36.10 -17.06 9.50
N LYS A 9 -36.81 -16.17 8.77
CA LYS A 9 -36.19 -15.19 7.86
C LYS A 9 -35.26 -14.21 8.58
N GLY A 10 -35.66 -13.73 9.77
CA GLY A 10 -34.81 -12.85 10.58
C GLY A 10 -33.54 -13.54 11.10
N ARG A 11 -33.68 -14.80 11.55
CA ARG A 11 -32.54 -15.63 11.98
C ARG A 11 -31.61 -15.96 10.82
N LEU A 12 -32.14 -16.23 9.63
CA LEU A 12 -31.36 -16.50 8.43
C LEU A 12 -30.56 -15.26 7.97
N LEU A 13 -31.18 -14.07 7.96
CA LEU A 13 -30.48 -12.82 7.61
C LEU A 13 -29.36 -12.49 8.61
N PHE A 14 -29.59 -12.73 9.90
CA PHE A 14 -28.57 -12.55 10.93
C PHE A 14 -27.39 -13.51 10.75
N ILE A 15 -27.65 -14.80 10.47
CA ILE A 15 -26.61 -15.78 10.18
C ILE A 15 -25.83 -15.41 8.92
N LEU A 16 -26.51 -14.95 7.85
CA LEU A 16 -25.85 -14.49 6.63
C LEU A 16 -24.94 -13.29 6.89
N SER A 17 -25.35 -12.33 7.72
CA SER A 17 -24.51 -11.18 8.07
C SER A 17 -23.23 -11.57 8.83
N ILE A 18 -23.32 -12.55 9.73
CA ILE A 18 -22.16 -13.09 10.47
C ILE A 18 -21.22 -13.84 9.52
N ILE A 19 -21.76 -14.65 8.61
CA ILE A 19 -20.97 -15.37 7.62
C ILE A 19 -20.27 -14.39 6.67
N ILE A 20 -20.96 -13.34 6.20
CA ILE A 20 -20.35 -12.31 5.35
C ILE A 20 -19.23 -11.59 6.10
N TYR A 21 -19.44 -11.19 7.37
CA TYR A 21 -18.41 -10.57 8.20
C TYR A 21 -17.18 -11.49 8.40
N LEU A 22 -17.41 -12.75 8.74
CA LEU A 22 -16.33 -13.75 8.90
C LEU A 22 -15.56 -13.98 7.60
N VAL A 23 -16.25 -14.10 6.46
CA VAL A 23 -15.61 -14.24 5.14
C VAL A 23 -14.79 -13.00 4.78
N THR A 24 -15.30 -11.78 5.03
CA THR A 24 -14.53 -10.55 4.80
C THR A 24 -13.27 -10.48 5.67
N SER A 25 -13.33 -10.97 6.91
CA SER A 25 -12.15 -11.00 7.80
C SER A 25 -11.11 -12.04 7.35
N MET A 26 -11.54 -13.20 6.85
CA MET A 26 -10.65 -14.24 6.30
C MET A 26 -9.96 -13.79 5.01
N THR A 27 -10.61 -12.96 4.18
CA THR A 27 -10.00 -12.41 2.95
C THR A 27 -8.91 -11.37 3.21
N THR A 28 -8.83 -10.80 4.42
CA THR A 28 -7.77 -9.84 4.77
C THR A 28 -6.44 -10.50 5.11
N ASN A 29 -6.39 -11.82 5.31
CA ASN A 29 -5.26 -12.52 5.94
C ASN A 29 -4.46 -13.46 5.03
N THR A 30 -4.49 -13.27 3.70
CA THR A 30 -3.77 -14.18 2.77
C THR A 30 -2.91 -13.51 1.70
N TYR A 31 -2.69 -12.19 1.78
CA TYR A 31 -1.67 -11.51 0.96
C TYR A 31 -0.62 -10.88 1.87
N ALA A 32 0.65 -11.18 1.63
CA ALA A 32 1.75 -10.53 2.33
C ALA A 32 1.65 -9.01 2.12
N GLN A 33 1.74 -8.24 3.21
CA GLN A 33 1.83 -6.78 3.12
C GLN A 33 3.09 -6.41 2.34
N GLU A 34 2.95 -5.47 1.42
CA GLU A 34 4.06 -4.99 0.62
C GLU A 34 4.27 -3.49 0.83
N ALA A 35 5.54 -3.07 0.82
CA ALA A 35 5.91 -1.66 0.87
C ALA A 35 5.98 -1.11 -0.56
N TYR A 36 5.23 -0.06 -0.85
CA TYR A 36 5.17 0.55 -2.19
C TYR A 36 4.96 2.06 -2.09
N ALA A 37 5.30 2.76 -3.16
CA ALA A 37 5.01 4.17 -3.32
C ALA A 37 3.96 4.38 -4.42
N VAL A 38 3.11 5.37 -4.25
CA VAL A 38 2.12 5.81 -5.24
C VAL A 38 2.33 7.28 -5.52
N TYR A 39 2.55 7.61 -6.79
CA TYR A 39 2.52 8.98 -7.25
C TYR A 39 1.14 9.32 -7.81
N ASP A 40 0.56 10.39 -7.31
CA ASP A 40 -0.69 10.96 -7.81
C ASP A 40 -0.66 12.49 -7.71
N ASN A 41 -0.79 13.15 -8.85
CA ASN A 41 -0.94 14.60 -8.99
C ASN A 41 -0.02 15.46 -8.07
N GLY A 42 1.30 15.24 -8.12
CA GLY A 42 2.28 16.00 -7.34
C GLY A 42 2.47 15.52 -5.90
N THR A 43 1.75 14.47 -5.48
CA THR A 43 1.92 13.81 -4.18
C THR A 43 2.52 12.42 -4.37
N LEU A 44 3.58 12.12 -3.63
CA LEU A 44 4.16 10.77 -3.51
C LEU A 44 3.81 10.20 -2.13
N THR A 45 2.97 9.17 -2.09
CA THR A 45 2.57 8.51 -0.84
C THR A 45 3.20 7.13 -0.69
N PHE A 46 3.78 6.85 0.46
CA PHE A 46 4.36 5.57 0.84
C PHE A 46 3.36 4.77 1.69
N TYR A 47 3.14 3.51 1.33
CA TYR A 47 2.17 2.61 1.97
C TYR A 47 2.81 1.26 2.31
N TYR A 48 2.25 0.59 3.32
CA TYR A 48 2.59 -0.79 3.65
C TYR A 48 1.34 -1.60 3.97
N ASP A 49 0.73 -2.15 2.92
CA ASP A 49 -0.50 -2.92 3.02
C ASP A 49 -0.64 -3.87 1.81
N ASN A 50 -1.82 -4.47 1.63
CA ASN A 50 -2.17 -5.34 0.50
C ASN A 50 -3.07 -4.66 -0.56
N ASN A 51 -3.15 -3.31 -0.54
CA ASN A 51 -4.05 -2.53 -1.39
C ASN A 51 -3.39 -1.95 -2.64
N LYS A 52 -2.11 -2.25 -2.93
CA LYS A 52 -1.37 -1.65 -4.04
C LYS A 52 -2.11 -1.73 -5.39
N ALA A 53 -2.72 -2.88 -5.67
CA ALA A 53 -3.46 -3.12 -6.91
C ALA A 53 -4.73 -2.25 -7.03
N SER A 54 -5.37 -1.91 -5.90
CA SER A 54 -6.62 -1.12 -5.87
C SER A 54 -6.38 0.38 -5.83
N ARG A 55 -5.19 0.85 -5.43
CA ARG A 55 -4.90 2.29 -5.36
C ARG A 55 -4.94 2.94 -6.74
N THR A 56 -5.37 4.20 -6.79
CA THR A 56 -5.27 5.05 -7.98
C THR A 56 -3.85 5.64 -8.09
N GLY A 57 -3.48 6.15 -9.27
CA GLY A 57 -2.13 6.69 -9.50
C GLY A 57 -1.09 5.65 -9.97
N THR A 58 0.14 6.10 -10.14
CA THR A 58 1.27 5.27 -10.59
C THR A 58 1.96 4.62 -9.40
N LYS A 59 2.07 3.29 -9.40
CA LYS A 59 2.64 2.51 -8.31
C LYS A 59 4.09 2.15 -8.59
N TYR A 60 4.90 2.11 -7.56
CA TYR A 60 6.32 1.79 -7.63
C TYR A 60 6.73 0.86 -6.50
N ASP A 61 7.60 -0.09 -6.83
CA ASP A 61 8.27 -0.93 -5.83
C ASP A 61 9.35 -0.14 -5.10
N LEU A 62 9.56 -0.46 -3.83
CA LEU A 62 10.65 0.09 -3.03
C LEU A 62 11.90 -0.79 -3.16
N ASN A 63 13.07 -0.14 -3.18
CA ASN A 63 14.38 -0.77 -2.94
C ASN A 63 14.62 -2.05 -3.74
N LYS A 64 14.27 -2.04 -5.03
CA LYS A 64 14.50 -3.17 -5.90
C LYS A 64 16.00 -3.47 -6.00
N ARG A 65 16.40 -4.63 -5.50
CA ARG A 65 17.79 -5.11 -5.56
C ARG A 65 18.14 -5.45 -7.01
N THR A 66 19.28 -4.96 -7.48
CA THR A 66 19.81 -5.23 -8.82
C THR A 66 20.90 -6.28 -8.82
N GLY A 67 21.56 -6.48 -7.68
CA GLY A 67 22.59 -7.50 -7.54
C GLY A 67 23.46 -7.29 -6.30
N THR A 68 24.75 -7.49 -6.50
CA THR A 68 25.82 -7.19 -5.56
C THR A 68 26.95 -6.48 -6.28
N ASP A 69 27.57 -5.52 -5.62
CA ASP A 69 28.74 -4.81 -6.17
C ASP A 69 30.03 -5.65 -6.09
N PHE A 70 31.16 -5.06 -6.50
CA PHE A 70 32.47 -5.71 -6.47
C PHE A 70 32.98 -6.05 -5.05
N LEU A 71 32.39 -5.45 -4.01
CA LEU A 71 32.70 -5.72 -2.61
C LEU A 71 31.76 -6.78 -2.00
N GLY A 72 30.77 -7.24 -2.75
CA GLY A 72 29.75 -8.18 -2.29
C GLY A 72 28.56 -7.52 -1.58
N GLU A 73 28.48 -6.19 -1.59
CA GLU A 73 27.41 -5.45 -0.93
C GLU A 73 26.15 -5.38 -1.80
N PRO A 74 24.93 -5.35 -1.23
CA PRO A 74 23.70 -5.28 -2.00
C PRO A 74 23.63 -4.00 -2.85
N GLU A 75 23.38 -4.16 -4.15
CA GLU A 75 23.13 -3.04 -5.07
C GLU A 75 21.63 -2.86 -5.31
N TYR A 76 21.18 -1.61 -5.39
CA TYR A 76 19.77 -1.24 -5.55
C TYR A 76 19.56 -0.32 -6.75
N SER A 77 18.49 -0.54 -7.50
CA SER A 77 18.11 0.39 -8.57
C SER A 77 17.59 1.69 -7.99
N SER A 78 17.81 2.79 -8.70
CA SER A 78 17.15 4.06 -8.39
C SER A 78 15.62 3.91 -8.45
N PRO A 79 14.87 4.56 -7.55
CA PRO A 79 13.42 4.44 -7.53
C PRO A 79 12.73 4.97 -8.79
N GLY A 80 11.68 4.28 -9.24
CA GLY A 80 10.95 4.67 -10.46
C GLY A 80 10.23 6.02 -10.35
N TRP A 81 9.85 6.44 -9.14
CA TRP A 81 9.20 7.73 -8.92
C TRP A 81 10.13 8.93 -9.12
N LEU A 82 11.44 8.72 -9.30
CA LEU A 82 12.37 9.79 -9.70
C LEU A 82 12.00 10.45 -11.04
N ALA A 83 11.16 9.80 -11.85
CA ALA A 83 10.55 10.41 -13.03
C ALA A 83 9.73 11.68 -12.70
N HIS A 84 9.22 11.80 -11.47
CA HIS A 84 8.34 12.88 -11.01
C HIS A 84 9.04 13.87 -10.06
N ARG A 85 10.36 13.80 -9.92
CA ARG A 85 11.14 14.58 -8.94
C ARG A 85 11.01 16.11 -9.09
N SER A 86 10.76 16.59 -10.31
CA SER A 86 10.58 18.02 -10.59
C SER A 86 9.13 18.49 -10.49
N SER A 87 8.17 17.59 -10.30
CA SER A 87 6.74 17.90 -10.17
C SER A 87 6.16 17.48 -8.83
N THR A 88 6.91 16.76 -7.99
CA THR A 88 6.47 16.35 -6.66
C THR A 88 6.65 17.49 -5.69
N THR A 89 5.54 17.97 -5.14
CA THR A 89 5.50 19.03 -4.12
C THR A 89 5.22 18.49 -2.72
N LYS A 90 4.67 17.28 -2.63
CA LYS A 90 4.27 16.65 -1.37
C LYS A 90 4.71 15.20 -1.30
N VAL A 91 5.26 14.81 -0.16
CA VAL A 91 5.49 13.41 0.22
C VAL A 91 4.63 13.10 1.44
N VAL A 92 4.02 11.92 1.44
CA VAL A 92 3.21 11.42 2.56
C VAL A 92 3.70 10.02 2.93
N PHE A 93 3.97 9.77 4.20
CA PHE A 93 4.05 8.44 4.75
C PHE A 93 2.70 8.12 5.36
N ASP A 94 2.01 7.12 4.82
CA ASP A 94 0.77 6.63 5.43
C ASP A 94 1.09 5.94 6.76
N ASP A 95 0.17 5.99 7.73
CA ASP A 95 0.36 5.35 9.06
C ASP A 95 0.78 3.88 8.93
N SER A 96 0.29 3.17 7.91
CA SER A 96 0.67 1.78 7.64
C SER A 96 2.17 1.61 7.40
N PHE A 97 2.85 2.63 6.85
CA PHE A 97 4.25 2.59 6.49
C PHE A 97 5.21 2.49 7.69
N ALA A 98 4.73 2.75 8.91
CA ALA A 98 5.53 2.63 10.14
C ALA A 98 6.17 1.23 10.29
N ASP A 99 5.47 0.18 9.85
CA ASP A 99 5.96 -1.21 9.93
C ASP A 99 6.72 -1.67 8.68
N ALA A 100 6.82 -0.83 7.64
CA ALA A 100 7.45 -1.19 6.36
C ALA A 100 8.95 -1.51 6.48
N ARG A 101 9.64 -0.92 7.47
CA ARG A 101 11.06 -1.11 7.79
C ARG A 101 11.95 -1.22 6.53
N PRO A 102 11.96 -0.19 5.67
CA PRO A 102 12.72 -0.23 4.43
C PRO A 102 14.20 -0.52 4.73
N THR A 103 14.77 -1.45 3.96
CA THR A 103 16.18 -1.87 4.12
C THR A 103 17.18 -0.79 3.71
N THR A 104 16.74 0.16 2.89
CA THR A 104 17.52 1.32 2.44
C THR A 104 16.57 2.44 2.01
N CYS A 105 17.08 3.67 1.93
CA CYS A 105 16.37 4.80 1.32
C CYS A 105 17.13 5.31 0.07
N HIS A 106 17.80 4.39 -0.64
CA HIS A 106 18.67 4.71 -1.77
C HIS A 106 17.95 5.58 -2.81
N HIS A 107 18.40 6.83 -2.93
CA HIS A 107 17.89 7.85 -3.85
C HIS A 107 16.40 8.20 -3.71
N TRP A 108 15.75 7.93 -2.58
CA TRP A 108 14.30 8.19 -2.44
C TRP A 108 13.86 9.62 -2.74
N PHE A 109 14.69 10.61 -2.38
CA PHE A 109 14.41 12.04 -2.59
C PHE A 109 15.44 12.73 -3.47
N GLN A 110 16.19 11.97 -4.27
CA GLN A 110 17.25 12.55 -5.10
C GLN A 110 16.67 13.48 -6.17
N GLY A 111 17.11 14.74 -6.16
CA GLY A 111 16.75 15.73 -7.17
C GLY A 111 15.30 16.23 -7.08
N PHE A 112 14.65 16.04 -5.93
CA PHE A 112 13.33 16.63 -5.64
C PHE A 112 13.47 18.14 -5.47
N SER A 113 13.20 18.90 -6.53
CA SER A 113 13.48 20.35 -6.61
C SER A 113 12.28 21.24 -6.32
N GLN A 114 11.08 20.67 -6.26
CA GLN A 114 9.82 21.37 -5.97
C GLN A 114 9.15 20.86 -4.69
N LEU A 115 9.84 20.04 -3.89
CA LEU A 115 9.28 19.45 -2.68
C LEU A 115 9.08 20.51 -1.59
N GLU A 116 7.85 20.68 -1.14
CA GLU A 116 7.45 21.65 -0.12
C GLU A 116 7.12 20.98 1.21
N TYR A 117 6.48 19.81 1.18
CA TYR A 117 5.98 19.13 2.38
C TYR A 117 6.39 17.66 2.43
N ILE A 118 6.77 17.22 3.61
CA ILE A 118 6.87 15.81 3.98
C ILE A 118 5.98 15.62 5.20
N LEU A 119 4.95 14.79 5.06
CA LEU A 119 4.00 14.46 6.12
C LEU A 119 4.13 12.97 6.46
N GLY A 120 3.80 12.63 7.70
CA GLY A 120 3.70 11.25 8.18
C GLY A 120 2.73 11.17 9.32
#